data_AF-A0A1H8KXE5-F1
#
_entry.id   AF-A0A1H8KXE5-F1
#
_cell.length_a   1.000
_cell.length_b   1.000
_cell.length_c   1.000
_cell.angle_alpha   90.00
_cell.angle_beta   90.00
_cell.angle_gamma   90.00
#
_symmetry.space_group_name_H-M   'P 1'
#
loop_
_entity.id
_entity.type
_entity.pdbx_description
1 polymer ?
#
loop_
_entity_poly.entity_id
_entity_poly.type
_entity_poly.pdbx_seq_one_letter_code
_entity_poly.pdbx_strand_id
1 'polypeptide(L)'
;MNGEPPKPQSWWQTLPGILTAMAGIITAVTGLTIALTQAGVFSIGEKHVSSSTETKTITSPVETSEPTTVGNSNQVGELEQKLHGVNIELGPTAVDAKKVRGYLAGTNKAYRLLAASCLQILDNQRLKEVGYLDVIDDQYTRLVGELNYASADGKLNVEKLKEAMVNAQNEIHGAEATTYDQIVESH
;
A
#
# COMPACT_ATOMS: atom_id res chain seq x y z
N MET A 1 -19.66 17.22 60.75
CA MET A 1 -19.54 17.89 59.44
C MET A 1 -19.72 16.81 58.39
N ASN A 2 -20.94 16.67 57.86
CA ASN A 2 -21.25 15.65 56.85
C ASN A 2 -21.05 16.28 55.47
N GLY A 3 -19.99 15.88 54.77
CA GLY A 3 -19.72 16.31 53.39
C GLY A 3 -20.45 15.38 52.42
N GLU A 4 -21.37 15.91 51.63
CA GLU A 4 -22.00 15.18 50.53
C GLU A 4 -20.99 14.99 49.37
N PRO A 5 -20.96 13.83 48.70
CA PRO A 5 -20.06 13.58 47.57
C PRO A 5 -20.50 14.34 46.29
N PRO A 6 -19.54 14.76 45.44
CA PRO A 6 -19.82 15.54 44.24
C PRO A 6 -20.63 14.75 43.21
N LYS A 7 -21.63 15.42 42.62
CA LYS A 7 -22.55 14.84 41.63
C LYS A 7 -21.80 14.51 40.33
N PRO A 8 -21.96 13.30 39.75
CA PRO A 8 -21.23 12.89 38.56
C PRO A 8 -21.64 13.75 37.35
N GLN A 9 -20.68 14.47 36.76
CA GLN A 9 -20.91 15.17 35.50
C GLN A 9 -21.07 14.16 34.37
N SER A 10 -22.23 14.20 33.71
CA SER A 10 -22.60 13.33 32.61
C SER A 10 -21.73 13.57 31.37
N TRP A 11 -20.86 12.62 31.06
CA TRP A 11 -20.01 12.56 29.86
C TRP A 11 -20.79 12.62 28.53
N TRP A 12 -22.07 12.29 28.56
CA TRP A 12 -23.01 12.48 27.44
C TRP A 12 -23.18 13.93 26.99
N GLN A 13 -22.80 14.89 27.83
CA GLN A 13 -23.01 16.31 27.54
C GLN A 13 -21.95 16.90 26.59
N THR A 14 -20.77 16.27 26.45
CA THR A 14 -19.68 16.73 25.58
C THR A 14 -19.57 15.96 24.25
N LEU A 15 -20.25 14.83 24.14
CA LEU A 15 -20.16 13.91 22.99
C LEU A 15 -20.75 14.48 21.69
N PRO A 16 -21.93 15.12 21.67
CA PRO A 16 -22.52 15.64 20.44
C PRO A 16 -21.72 16.82 19.86
N GLY A 17 -21.23 17.70 20.73
CA GLY A 17 -20.51 18.91 20.32
C GLY A 17 -19.17 18.62 19.65
N ILE A 18 -18.41 17.66 20.18
CA ILE A 18 -17.11 17.27 19.61
C ILE A 18 -17.32 16.62 18.23
N LEU A 19 -18.35 15.79 18.08
CA LEU A 19 -18.64 15.12 16.81
C LEU A 19 -19.01 16.11 15.71
N THR A 20 -19.84 17.11 16.03
CA THR A 20 -20.21 18.18 15.08
C THR A 20 -19.01 19.06 14.73
N ALA A 21 -18.17 19.41 15.70
CA ALA A 21 -16.96 20.19 15.44
C ALA A 21 -16.01 19.44 14.50
N MET A 22 -15.82 18.14 14.69
CA MET A 22 -15.00 17.31 13.79
C MET A 22 -15.57 17.23 12.37
N ALA A 23 -16.88 17.04 12.23
CA ALA A 23 -17.53 17.04 10.93
C ALA A 23 -17.34 18.37 10.18
N GLY A 24 -17.41 19.49 10.90
CA GLY A 24 -17.14 20.82 10.36
C GLY A 24 -15.70 20.99 9.88
N ILE A 25 -14.71 20.52 10.65
CA ILE A 25 -13.29 20.57 10.27
C ILE A 25 -13.03 19.75 9.00
N ILE A 26 -13.57 18.53 8.91
CA ILE A 26 -13.39 17.67 7.73
C ILE A 26 -13.99 18.33 6.47
N THR A 27 -15.16 18.95 6.61
CA THR A 27 -15.84 19.64 5.51
C THR A 27 -15.03 20.85 5.05
N ALA A 28 -14.49 21.63 6.00
CA ALA A 28 -13.65 22.79 5.70
C ALA A 28 -12.34 22.38 4.99
N VAL A 29 -11.68 21.30 5.43
CA VAL A 29 -10.47 20.78 4.77
C VAL A 29 -10.78 20.30 3.35
N THR A 30 -11.87 19.55 3.17
CA THR A 30 -12.29 19.08 1.84
C THR A 30 -12.58 20.25 0.89
N GLY A 31 -13.35 21.24 1.36
CA GLY A 31 -13.65 22.45 0.59
C GLY A 31 -12.40 23.25 0.25
N LEU A 32 -11.45 23.34 1.18
CA LEU A 32 -10.17 24.02 0.96
C LEU A 32 -9.31 23.28 -0.08
N THR A 33 -9.25 21.95 -0.05
CA THR A 33 -8.53 21.16 -1.06
C THR A 33 -9.11 21.38 -2.45
N ILE A 34 -10.45 21.38 -2.59
CA ILE A 34 -11.13 21.64 -3.87
C ILE A 34 -10.87 23.08 -4.35
N ALA A 35 -10.87 24.05 -3.44
CA ALA A 35 -10.56 25.44 -3.79
C ALA A 35 -9.11 25.61 -4.27
N LEU A 36 -8.15 24.91 -3.65
CA LEU A 36 -6.73 24.96 -4.02
C LEU A 36 -6.44 24.24 -5.35
N THR A 37 -7.19 23.19 -5.69
CA THR A 37 -7.08 22.55 -7.01
C THR A 37 -7.64 23.46 -8.12
N GLN A 38 -8.78 24.12 -7.89
CA GLN A 38 -9.34 25.09 -8.84
C GLN A 38 -8.50 26.36 -8.97
N ALA A 39 -7.85 26.80 -7.88
CA ALA A 39 -6.95 27.96 -7.88
C ALA A 39 -5.60 27.70 -8.59
N GLY A 40 -5.36 26.48 -9.10
CA GLY A 40 -4.15 26.14 -9.86
C GLY A 40 -2.88 26.05 -9.02
N VAL A 41 -2.99 26.09 -7.68
CA VAL A 41 -1.87 25.96 -6.73
C VAL A 41 -1.20 24.59 -6.88
N PHE A 42 -2.00 23.57 -7.24
CA PHE A 42 -1.53 22.29 -7.70
C PHE A 42 -1.59 22.24 -9.22
N SER A 43 -0.60 22.81 -9.89
CA SER A 43 -0.39 22.57 -11.32
C SER A 43 0.13 21.15 -11.52
N ILE A 44 -0.77 20.17 -11.49
CA ILE A 44 -0.55 18.93 -12.23
C ILE A 44 -0.47 19.36 -13.70
N GLY A 45 0.64 19.07 -14.36
CA GLY A 45 0.86 19.42 -15.75
C GLY A 45 -0.14 18.73 -16.67
N GLU A 46 -1.31 19.32 -16.84
CA GLU A 46 -2.25 18.97 -17.89
C GLU A 46 -1.78 19.64 -19.18
N LYS A 47 -1.28 18.82 -20.10
CA LYS A 47 -1.24 19.18 -21.52
C LYS A 47 -2.67 19.51 -21.94
N HIS A 48 -2.87 20.78 -22.23
CA HIS A 48 -4.02 21.41 -22.87
C HIS A 48 -4.69 20.49 -23.93
N VAL A 49 -5.85 19.93 -23.61
CA VAL A 49 -6.75 19.36 -24.64
C VAL A 49 -7.74 20.46 -25.00
N SER A 50 -7.41 21.19 -26.07
CA SER A 50 -8.35 22.08 -26.73
C SER A 50 -9.52 21.28 -27.31
N SER A 51 -10.71 21.69 -26.89
CA SER A 51 -11.99 21.67 -27.60
C SER A 51 -11.99 21.19 -29.08
N SER A 52 -12.76 20.15 -29.37
CA SER A 52 -13.65 20.15 -30.54
C SER A 52 -14.81 19.15 -30.39
N THR A 53 -16.01 19.64 -30.63
CA THR A 53 -17.28 18.92 -30.76
C THR A 53 -17.39 18.31 -32.16
N GLU A 54 -17.64 17.00 -32.32
CA GLU A 54 -18.69 16.42 -33.18
C GLU A 54 -18.66 14.87 -33.27
N THR A 55 -19.82 14.28 -32.97
CA THR A 55 -20.55 13.13 -33.53
C THR A 55 -19.95 12.19 -34.61
N LYS A 56 -20.22 10.89 -34.42
CA LYS A 56 -20.38 9.72 -35.35
C LYS A 56 -19.26 8.65 -35.46
N THR A 57 -19.63 7.45 -34.97
CA THR A 57 -19.65 6.15 -35.70
C THR A 57 -18.35 5.37 -35.99
N ILE A 58 -18.26 4.20 -35.33
CA ILE A 58 -17.73 2.86 -35.74
C ILE A 58 -16.27 2.75 -36.23
N THR A 59 -15.45 1.97 -35.50
CA THR A 59 -14.70 0.75 -35.96
C THR A 59 -13.47 0.51 -35.07
N SER A 60 -13.25 -0.77 -34.70
CA SER A 60 -12.17 -1.34 -33.87
C SER A 60 -10.74 -1.21 -34.46
N PRO A 61 -9.74 -1.90 -33.88
CA PRO A 61 -8.78 -1.40 -32.90
C PRO A 61 -7.40 -1.14 -33.54
N VAL A 62 -6.72 -0.06 -33.13
CA VAL A 62 -5.31 0.15 -33.46
C VAL A 62 -4.53 0.40 -32.17
N GLU A 63 -3.76 -0.63 -31.84
CA GLU A 63 -2.57 -0.60 -31.02
C GLU A 63 -1.77 0.68 -31.31
N THR A 64 -1.83 1.63 -30.38
CA THR A 64 -1.04 2.86 -30.43
C THR A 64 -0.05 2.80 -29.30
N SER A 65 1.20 2.54 -29.69
CA SER A 65 2.36 2.55 -28.83
C SER A 65 2.55 3.93 -28.21
N GLU A 66 2.32 4.05 -26.91
CA GLU A 66 2.81 5.20 -26.15
C GLU A 66 4.31 5.02 -25.89
N PRO A 67 5.14 6.05 -26.16
CA PRO A 67 6.57 5.99 -25.92
C PRO A 67 6.89 6.31 -24.45
N THR A 68 7.84 5.55 -23.89
CA THR A 68 8.59 5.79 -22.62
C THR A 68 8.15 5.01 -21.38
N THR A 69 8.23 3.66 -21.37
CA THR A 69 8.49 2.85 -20.14
C THR A 69 9.01 1.43 -20.52
N VAL A 70 10.00 1.31 -21.42
CA VAL A 70 10.47 -0.03 -21.87
C VAL A 70 11.61 -0.57 -20.98
N GLY A 71 12.28 0.28 -20.19
CA GLY A 71 13.37 -0.13 -19.30
C GLY A 71 12.94 -0.77 -17.97
N ASN A 72 11.85 -0.28 -17.37
CA ASN A 72 11.42 -0.72 -16.03
C ASN A 72 10.45 -1.91 -16.08
N SER A 73 9.67 -2.06 -17.15
CA SER A 73 8.68 -3.14 -17.28
C SER A 73 9.33 -4.52 -17.30
N ASN A 74 10.46 -4.68 -17.98
CA ASN A 74 11.22 -5.93 -18.01
C ASN A 74 11.78 -6.30 -16.63
N GLN A 75 12.25 -5.31 -15.86
CA GLN A 75 12.76 -5.56 -14.50
C GLN A 75 11.64 -5.94 -13.53
N VAL A 76 10.45 -5.34 -13.68
CA VAL A 76 9.28 -5.69 -12.85
C VAL A 76 8.81 -7.11 -13.18
N GLY A 77 8.76 -7.48 -14.47
CA GLY A 77 8.40 -8.84 -14.88
C GLY A 77 9.36 -9.90 -14.36
N GLU A 78 10.67 -9.64 -14.41
CA GLU A 78 11.69 -10.55 -13.85
C GLU A 78 11.55 -10.67 -12.32
N LEU A 79 11.32 -9.56 -11.62
CA LEU A 79 11.13 -9.54 -10.17
C LEU A 79 9.88 -10.31 -9.75
N GLU A 80 8.76 -10.11 -10.45
CA GLU A 80 7.50 -10.83 -10.24
C GLU A 80 7.69 -12.33 -10.47
N GLN A 81 8.39 -12.73 -11.54
CA GLN A 81 8.70 -14.13 -11.80
C GLN A 81 9.55 -14.75 -10.69
N LYS A 82 10.54 -14.03 -10.16
CA LYS A 82 11.34 -14.50 -9.01
C LYS A 82 10.50 -14.64 -7.75
N LEU A 83 9.59 -13.70 -7.49
CA LEU A 83 8.67 -13.76 -6.35
C LEU A 83 7.75 -14.98 -6.46
N HIS A 84 7.20 -15.25 -7.65
CA HIS A 84 6.43 -16.45 -7.90
C HIS A 84 7.23 -17.73 -7.63
N GLY A 85 8.53 -17.75 -7.97
CA GLY A 85 9.41 -18.88 -7.68
C GLY A 85 9.54 -19.21 -6.18
N VAL A 86 9.31 -18.24 -5.29
CA VAL A 86 9.36 -18.41 -3.84
C VAL A 86 7.97 -18.41 -3.17
N ASN A 87 6.92 -18.67 -3.94
CA ASN A 87 5.52 -18.65 -3.53
C ASN A 87 5.05 -17.28 -2.99
N ILE A 88 5.54 -16.18 -3.58
CA ILE A 88 5.01 -14.83 -3.32
C ILE A 88 4.32 -14.31 -4.57
N GLU A 89 3.05 -13.96 -4.43
CA GLU A 89 2.27 -13.24 -5.43
C GLU A 89 2.18 -11.75 -5.07
N LEU A 90 1.84 -10.91 -6.04
CA LEU A 90 1.78 -9.46 -5.81
C LEU A 90 0.61 -9.05 -4.91
N GLY A 91 -0.54 -9.71 -5.01
CA GLY A 91 -1.73 -9.42 -4.21
C GLY A 91 -2.79 -10.50 -4.33
N PRO A 92 -3.80 -10.53 -3.43
CA PRO A 92 -4.80 -11.60 -3.36
C PRO A 92 -5.78 -11.61 -4.54
N THR A 93 -5.96 -10.46 -5.20
CA THR A 93 -6.79 -10.35 -6.40
C THR A 93 -6.00 -9.77 -7.57
N ALA A 94 -6.50 -9.97 -8.79
CA ALA A 94 -5.90 -9.37 -9.99
C ALA A 94 -5.88 -7.83 -9.94
N VAL A 95 -6.81 -7.21 -9.22
CA VAL A 95 -6.86 -5.75 -9.04
C VAL A 95 -5.71 -5.30 -8.15
N ASP A 96 -5.49 -5.99 -7.03
CA ASP A 96 -4.42 -5.69 -6.08
C ASP A 96 -3.05 -5.97 -6.72
N ALA A 97 -2.91 -7.10 -7.41
CA ALA A 97 -1.69 -7.42 -8.16
C ALA A 97 -1.34 -6.33 -9.19
N LYS A 98 -2.33 -5.81 -9.93
CA LYS A 98 -2.12 -4.72 -10.89
C LYS A 98 -1.67 -3.42 -10.19
N LYS A 99 -2.24 -3.11 -9.03
CA LYS A 99 -1.87 -1.94 -8.22
C LYS A 99 -0.43 -2.06 -7.71
N VAL A 100 -0.07 -3.20 -7.13
CA VAL A 100 1.29 -3.49 -6.65
C VAL A 100 2.29 -3.48 -7.78
N ARG A 101 1.94 -4.03 -8.95
CA ARG A 101 2.77 -3.94 -10.15
C ARG A 101 3.01 -2.49 -10.58
N GLY A 102 2.00 -1.63 -10.44
CA GLY A 102 2.14 -0.18 -10.61
C GLY A 102 3.14 0.44 -9.64
N TYR A 103 3.12 0.04 -8.36
CA TYR A 103 4.12 0.49 -7.38
C TYR A 103 5.53 0.00 -7.69
N LEU A 104 5.68 -1.25 -8.14
CA LEU A 104 6.97 -1.80 -8.58
C LEU A 104 7.53 -1.10 -9.82
N ALA A 105 6.67 -0.66 -10.74
CA ALA A 105 7.08 0.07 -11.94
C ALA A 105 7.34 1.56 -11.68
N GLY A 106 6.75 2.11 -10.61
CA GLY A 106 6.82 3.51 -10.23
C GLY A 106 8.20 3.96 -9.72
N THR A 107 8.28 5.24 -9.36
CA THR A 107 9.48 5.85 -8.76
C THR A 107 9.62 5.52 -7.27
N ASN A 108 8.57 4.98 -6.65
CA ASN A 108 8.61 4.55 -5.26
C ASN A 108 9.47 3.28 -5.12
N LYS A 109 10.61 3.42 -4.47
CA LYS A 109 11.56 2.33 -4.27
C LYS A 109 11.16 1.37 -3.15
N ALA A 110 10.21 1.73 -2.29
CA ALA A 110 9.83 0.94 -1.11
C ALA A 110 9.38 -0.47 -1.49
N TYR A 111 8.42 -0.60 -2.41
CA TYR A 111 7.92 -1.91 -2.87
C TYR A 111 8.99 -2.74 -3.57
N ARG A 112 9.87 -2.12 -4.36
CA ARG A 112 10.97 -2.83 -5.02
C ARG A 112 12.01 -3.32 -4.00
N LEU A 113 12.29 -2.50 -2.99
CA LEU A 113 13.18 -2.85 -1.89
C LEU A 113 12.59 -3.99 -1.05
N LEU A 114 11.29 -3.94 -0.75
CA LEU A 114 10.57 -5.01 -0.06
C LEU A 114 10.64 -6.32 -0.83
N ALA A 115 10.24 -6.31 -2.10
CA ALA A 115 10.31 -7.48 -2.96
C ALA A 115 11.72 -8.09 -3.04
N ALA A 116 12.74 -7.25 -3.25
CA ALA A 116 14.12 -7.71 -3.28
C ALA A 116 14.58 -8.29 -1.93
N SER A 117 14.15 -7.69 -0.82
CA SER A 117 14.47 -8.17 0.53
C SER A 117 13.77 -9.49 0.83
N CYS A 118 12.51 -9.68 0.43
CA CYS A 118 11.81 -10.96 0.54
C CYS A 118 12.56 -12.06 -0.20
N LEU A 119 12.99 -11.80 -1.44
CA LEU A 119 13.80 -12.74 -2.23
C LEU A 119 15.14 -13.05 -1.56
N GLN A 120 15.79 -12.06 -0.97
CA GLN A 120 17.06 -12.25 -0.26
C GLN A 120 16.90 -13.09 1.01
N ILE A 121 15.80 -12.90 1.75
CA ILE A 121 15.54 -13.67 2.97
C ILE A 121 15.19 -15.12 2.63
N LEU A 122 14.40 -15.31 1.57
CA LEU A 122 13.98 -16.63 1.13
C LEU A 122 15.13 -17.39 0.47
N ASP A 123 15.95 -16.76 -0.39
CA ASP A 123 17.14 -17.33 -1.03
C ASP A 123 16.95 -18.77 -1.57
N ASN A 124 17.27 -19.80 -0.77
CA ASN A 124 17.09 -21.23 -1.10
C ASN A 124 15.82 -21.86 -0.48
N GLN A 125 14.89 -21.03 -0.05
CA GLN A 125 13.63 -21.38 0.57
C GLN A 125 12.48 -20.75 -0.20
N ARG A 126 11.29 -21.29 0.01
CA ARG A 126 10.03 -20.71 -0.43
C ARG A 126 9.01 -20.76 0.70
N LEU A 127 7.96 -19.95 0.60
CA LEU A 127 6.84 -20.05 1.52
C LEU A 127 6.07 -21.36 1.29
N LYS A 128 5.65 -22.03 2.37
CA LYS A 128 4.84 -23.26 2.27
C LYS A 128 3.48 -23.00 1.61
N GLU A 129 2.89 -21.86 1.95
CA GLU A 129 1.64 -21.37 1.37
C GLU A 129 1.90 -20.04 0.66
N VAL A 130 1.06 -19.71 -0.32
CA VAL A 130 1.22 -18.47 -1.11
C VAL A 130 1.16 -17.24 -0.21
N GLY A 131 2.20 -16.40 -0.25
CA GLY A 131 2.21 -15.10 0.40
C GLY A 131 1.84 -13.98 -0.58
N TYR A 132 1.24 -12.91 -0.08
CA TYR A 132 0.93 -11.73 -0.89
C TYR A 132 1.82 -10.55 -0.50
N LEU A 133 2.54 -9.97 -1.46
CA LEU A 133 3.47 -8.87 -1.23
C LEU A 133 2.77 -7.64 -0.62
N ASP A 134 1.55 -7.33 -1.05
CA ASP A 134 0.72 -6.24 -0.48
C ASP A 134 0.45 -6.44 1.02
N VAL A 135 0.15 -7.69 1.43
CA VAL A 135 -0.14 -8.00 2.84
C VAL A 135 1.15 -7.99 3.66
N ILE A 136 2.26 -8.48 3.11
CA ILE A 136 3.58 -8.40 3.75
C ILE A 136 3.98 -6.93 3.97
N ASP A 137 3.74 -6.06 2.99
CA ASP A 137 3.99 -4.61 3.08
C ASP A 137 3.19 -3.95 4.20
N ASP A 138 1.88 -4.23 4.28
CA ASP A 138 1.02 -3.70 5.33
C ASP A 138 1.48 -4.15 6.73
N GLN A 139 1.76 -5.45 6.90
CA GLN A 139 2.25 -5.97 8.19
C GLN A 139 3.62 -5.40 8.56
N TYR A 140 4.53 -5.29 7.60
CA TYR A 140 5.84 -4.70 7.84
C TYR A 140 5.72 -3.23 8.24
N THR A 141 4.90 -2.46 7.53
CA THR A 141 4.63 -1.05 7.84
C THR A 141 4.01 -0.87 9.22
N ARG A 142 3.12 -1.76 9.66
CA ARG A 142 2.57 -1.75 11.02
C ARG A 142 3.62 -2.02 12.09
N LEU A 143 4.60 -2.89 11.80
CA LEU A 143 5.66 -3.26 12.76
C LEU A 143 6.74 -2.18 12.92
N VAL A 144 7.13 -1.51 11.82
CA VAL A 144 8.23 -0.53 11.85
C VAL A 144 7.73 0.93 11.90
N GLY A 145 6.49 1.17 11.46
CA GLY A 145 5.92 2.49 11.25
C GLY A 145 6.38 3.13 9.94
N GLU A 146 5.53 3.94 9.32
CA GLU A 146 5.75 4.54 8.00
C GLU A 146 7.06 5.36 7.92
N LEU A 147 7.43 6.04 9.01
CA LEU A 147 8.66 6.86 9.07
C LEU A 147 9.95 6.03 9.19
N ASN A 148 9.87 4.75 9.54
CA ASN A 148 11.04 3.86 9.71
C ASN A 148 11.02 2.68 8.73
N TYR A 149 10.28 2.80 7.63
CA TYR A 149 10.12 1.74 6.65
C TYR A 149 11.48 1.18 6.18
N ALA A 150 12.39 2.07 5.80
CA ALA A 150 13.77 1.74 5.50
C ALA A 150 14.72 2.55 6.39
N SER A 151 15.85 1.93 6.73
CA SER A 151 16.96 2.59 7.42
C SER A 151 17.60 3.66 6.53
N ALA A 152 18.41 4.55 7.13
CA ALA A 152 19.09 5.62 6.39
C ALA A 152 20.02 5.12 5.28
N ASP A 153 20.51 3.88 5.38
CA ASP A 153 21.30 3.17 4.37
C ASP A 153 20.45 2.44 3.32
N GLY A 154 19.12 2.61 3.35
CA GLY A 154 18.18 2.06 2.38
C GLY A 154 17.90 0.57 2.57
N LYS A 155 18.09 0.03 3.78
CA LYS A 155 17.84 -1.38 4.10
C LYS A 155 16.60 -1.55 4.99
N LEU A 156 15.88 -2.65 4.77
CA LEU A 156 14.79 -3.06 5.62
C LEU A 156 15.32 -3.78 6.87
N ASN A 157 14.55 -3.71 7.95
CA ASN A 157 14.82 -4.49 9.15
C ASN A 157 14.43 -5.95 8.87
N VAL A 158 15.43 -6.81 8.67
CA VAL A 158 15.25 -8.21 8.30
C VAL A 158 14.42 -8.98 9.33
N GLU A 159 14.65 -8.75 10.62
CA GLU A 159 13.90 -9.43 11.68
C GLU A 159 12.42 -9.03 11.66
N LYS A 160 12.13 -7.74 11.47
CA LYS A 160 10.76 -7.25 11.30
C LYS A 160 10.11 -7.69 10.01
N LEU A 161 10.88 -7.88 8.94
CA LEU A 161 10.37 -8.43 7.69
C LEU A 161 9.99 -9.91 7.83
N LYS A 162 10.81 -10.71 8.51
CA LYS A 162 10.44 -12.10 8.83
C LYS A 162 9.18 -12.17 9.70
N GLU A 163 9.09 -11.33 10.73
CA GLU A 163 7.90 -11.21 11.58
C GLU A 163 6.67 -10.80 10.76
N ALA A 164 6.82 -9.84 9.83
CA ALA A 164 5.76 -9.43 8.93
C ALA A 164 5.28 -10.57 8.01
N MET A 165 6.20 -11.39 7.49
CA MET A 165 5.86 -12.55 6.66
C MET A 165 5.06 -13.60 7.45
N VAL A 166 5.41 -13.84 8.72
CA VAL A 166 4.65 -14.72 9.63
C VAL A 166 3.25 -14.15 9.88
N ASN A 167 3.15 -12.86 10.23
CA ASN A 167 1.86 -12.23 10.48
C ASN A 167 0.97 -12.22 9.24
N ALA A 168 1.54 -11.96 8.06
CA ALA A 168 0.82 -12.00 6.79
C ALA A 168 0.28 -13.41 6.50
N GLN A 169 1.09 -14.45 6.72
CA GLN A 169 0.67 -15.85 6.55
C GLN A 169 -0.48 -16.22 7.51
N ASN A 170 -0.38 -15.81 8.77
CA ASN A 170 -1.44 -16.03 9.76
C ASN A 170 -2.72 -15.28 9.38
N GLU A 171 -2.62 -14.06 8.86
CA GLU A 171 -3.78 -13.26 8.44
C GLU A 171 -4.49 -13.85 7.22
N ILE A 172 -3.75 -14.31 6.22
CA ILE A 172 -4.31 -14.83 4.97
C ILE A 172 -4.88 -16.24 5.16
N HIS A 173 -4.12 -17.12 5.81
CA HIS A 173 -4.42 -18.56 5.85
C HIS A 173 -5.00 -19.02 7.17
N GLY A 174 -5.12 -18.14 8.16
CA GLY A 174 -5.49 -18.53 9.53
C GLY A 174 -4.45 -19.44 10.19
N ALA A 175 -3.20 -19.38 9.73
CA ALA A 175 -2.11 -20.13 10.34
C ALA A 175 -1.84 -19.63 11.76
N GLU A 176 -1.30 -20.51 12.61
CA GLU A 176 -0.82 -20.18 13.96
C GLU A 176 0.71 -20.20 14.02
N ALA A 177 1.36 -19.77 12.94
CA ALA A 177 2.81 -19.75 12.89
C ALA A 177 3.34 -18.69 13.85
N THR A 178 4.33 -19.07 14.66
CA THR A 178 4.97 -18.18 15.64
C THR A 178 6.39 -17.81 15.23
N THR A 179 6.94 -18.52 14.25
CA THR A 179 8.33 -18.34 13.79
C THR A 179 8.41 -18.47 12.28
N TYR A 180 9.38 -17.78 11.68
CA TYR A 180 9.64 -17.83 10.24
C TYR A 180 9.86 -19.26 9.72
N ASP A 181 10.60 -20.10 10.45
CA ASP A 181 10.90 -21.47 10.03
C ASP A 181 9.65 -22.37 9.89
N GLN A 182 8.52 -21.99 10.50
CA GLN A 182 7.26 -22.72 10.38
C GLN A 182 6.55 -22.46 9.05
N ILE A 183 6.79 -21.31 8.42
CA ILE A 183 6.12 -20.89 7.18
C ILE A 183 6.96 -21.11 5.92
N VAL A 184 8.21 -21.56 6.06
CA VAL A 184 9.12 -21.79 4.92
C VAL A 184 9.52 -23.25 4.76
N GLU A 185 9.84 -23.61 3.53
CA GLU A 185 10.41 -24.90 3.16
C GLU A 185 11.55 -24.71 2.15
N SER A 186 12.44 -25.69 2.06
CA SER A 186 13.51 -25.67 1.06
C SER A 186 12.92 -25.77 -0.35
N HIS A 187 13.41 -24.91 -1.25
CA HIS A 187 13.01 -24.89 -2.65
C HIS A 187 13.71 -25.99 -3.46
#